data_AF-A0A923S8P8-F1
#
_entry.id   AF-A0A923S8P8-F1
#
_cell.length_a   1.000
_cell.length_b   1.000
_cell.length_c   1.000
_cell.angle_alpha   90.00
_cell.angle_beta   90.00
_cell.angle_gamma   90.00
#
_symmetry.space_group_name_H-M   'P 1'
#
loop_
_entity.id
_entity.type
_entity.pdbx_description
1 polymer ?
#
loop_
_entity_poly.entity_id
_entity_poly.type
_entity_poly.pdbx_seq_one_letter_code
_entity_poly.pdbx_strand_id
1 'polypeptide(L)'
;MGNQKLEDGNLCKDCAKQFSPWFSDRRRSTVEDIKRQLAYREENRGRASQFRTTRSYGEDCKVLLDEEHRWFTVTRARDLADANPDILDCTALTGCRVDIDESRTEQKREGPDGKEVSYNPPRYEYSYDFEVIISVNNPYFDEMKFRLNNSSVYIEPQNTMQRPMMGQQGMMGQRPMAGRPQSGMAGQRPMMNQPGMNQRPMAGRPQSGMTQRPMMGQINSVGRMNTMAAGFDPESNREYRKYREMGDEIRAALLQVMETARGGGTVQTAPLQQEAPMQQQETFAPAPAAAGPWTCPACGGQNDGKFCEYCGAPRG
;
A
#
# COMPACT_ATOMS: atom_id res chain seq x y z
N MET A 1 -32.02 -30.18 -15.37
CA MET A 1 -30.76 -29.60 -14.85
C MET A 1 -29.88 -29.29 -16.05
N GLY A 2 -29.51 -28.02 -16.29
CA GLY A 2 -28.85 -27.62 -17.54
C GLY A 2 -27.36 -27.93 -17.56
N ASN A 3 -26.92 -28.63 -18.60
CA ASN A 3 -25.51 -28.75 -19.00
C ASN A 3 -25.14 -27.53 -19.85
N GLN A 4 -23.89 -27.07 -19.73
CA GLN A 4 -23.38 -26.02 -20.60
C GLN A 4 -22.87 -26.66 -21.90
N LYS A 5 -23.30 -26.12 -23.05
CA LYS A 5 -22.82 -26.56 -24.36
C LYS A 5 -21.38 -26.08 -24.59
N LEU A 6 -20.54 -27.01 -25.05
CA LEU A 6 -19.17 -26.79 -25.51
C LEU A 6 -19.14 -26.86 -27.05
N GLU A 7 -17.97 -26.67 -27.65
CA GLU A 7 -17.81 -26.77 -29.11
C GLU A 7 -18.18 -28.17 -29.63
N ASP A 8 -17.66 -29.23 -29.00
CA ASP A 8 -17.80 -30.64 -29.40
C ASP A 8 -18.42 -31.52 -28.31
N GLY A 9 -19.14 -30.93 -27.35
CA GLY A 9 -19.75 -31.69 -26.26
C GLY A 9 -20.55 -30.88 -25.25
N ASN A 10 -20.68 -31.43 -24.05
CA ASN A 10 -21.41 -30.82 -22.94
C ASN A 10 -20.62 -30.89 -21.64
N LEU A 11 -20.74 -29.84 -20.84
CA LEU A 11 -20.14 -29.70 -19.52
C LEU A 11 -21.22 -29.81 -18.44
N CYS A 12 -21.02 -30.71 -17.47
CA CYS A 12 -21.92 -30.83 -16.32
C CYS A 12 -21.66 -29.71 -15.29
N LYS A 13 -22.64 -29.46 -14.41
CA LYS A 13 -22.57 -28.40 -13.41
C LYS A 13 -21.45 -28.59 -12.38
N ASP A 14 -21.11 -29.82 -12.03
CA ASP A 14 -20.11 -30.08 -11.00
C ASP A 14 -18.68 -29.96 -11.54
N CYS A 15 -18.44 -30.29 -12.81
CA CYS A 15 -17.20 -29.92 -13.48
C CYS A 15 -17.07 -28.40 -13.61
N ALA A 16 -18.16 -27.68 -13.91
CA ALA A 16 -18.12 -26.23 -14.07
C ALA A 16 -17.67 -25.48 -12.79
N LYS A 17 -17.92 -26.04 -11.61
CA LYS A 17 -17.54 -25.46 -10.31
C LYS A 17 -16.05 -25.63 -9.98
N GLN A 18 -15.35 -26.54 -10.64
CA GLN A 18 -13.96 -26.88 -10.32
C GLN A 18 -12.94 -25.97 -11.03
N PHE A 19 -13.41 -25.21 -12.02
CA PHE A 19 -12.56 -24.36 -12.83
C PHE A 19 -12.00 -23.17 -12.05
N SER A 20 -10.94 -22.60 -12.63
CA SER A 20 -10.38 -21.34 -12.16
C SER A 20 -11.45 -20.24 -12.22
N PRO A 21 -11.54 -19.35 -11.21
CA PRO A 21 -12.38 -18.15 -11.28
C PRO A 21 -11.99 -17.21 -12.43
N TRP A 22 -10.74 -17.29 -12.91
CA TRP A 22 -10.21 -16.47 -14.01
C TRP A 22 -10.46 -17.10 -15.39
N PHE A 23 -10.81 -18.39 -15.45
CA PHE A 23 -11.10 -19.08 -16.70
C PHE A 23 -12.46 -18.65 -17.27
N SER A 24 -12.43 -17.65 -18.16
CA SER A 24 -13.60 -17.06 -18.81
C SER A 24 -13.86 -17.63 -20.21
N ASP A 25 -15.10 -17.44 -20.71
CA ASP A 25 -15.58 -17.88 -22.03
C ASP A 25 -15.35 -19.35 -22.45
N ARG A 26 -16.03 -20.25 -21.73
CA ARG A 26 -15.95 -21.70 -21.94
C ARG A 26 -16.79 -22.24 -23.11
N ARG A 27 -17.63 -21.40 -23.74
CA ARG A 27 -18.58 -21.88 -24.77
C ARG A 27 -17.89 -22.30 -26.05
N ARG A 28 -16.68 -21.77 -26.28
CA ARG A 28 -15.83 -22.07 -27.43
C ARG A 28 -14.71 -23.07 -27.11
N SER A 29 -14.72 -23.68 -25.93
CA SER A 29 -13.76 -24.72 -25.55
C SER A 29 -14.25 -26.09 -26.03
N THR A 30 -13.32 -26.95 -26.42
CA THR A 30 -13.59 -28.38 -26.66
C THR A 30 -13.65 -29.16 -25.34
N VAL A 31 -14.19 -30.38 -25.36
CA VAL A 31 -14.15 -31.30 -24.22
C VAL A 31 -12.70 -31.56 -23.77
N GLU A 32 -11.77 -31.60 -24.71
CA GLU A 32 -10.36 -31.84 -24.41
C GLU A 32 -9.69 -30.62 -23.74
N ASP A 33 -10.03 -29.40 -24.16
CA ASP A 33 -9.62 -28.17 -23.46
C ASP A 33 -10.09 -28.19 -22.00
N ILE A 34 -11.35 -28.58 -21.79
CA ILE A 34 -11.94 -28.68 -20.45
C ILE A 34 -11.19 -29.70 -19.59
N LYS A 35 -10.85 -30.87 -20.12
CA LYS A 35 -10.06 -31.87 -19.38
C LYS A 35 -8.68 -31.36 -19.01
N ARG A 36 -7.98 -30.68 -19.93
CA ARG A 36 -6.67 -30.07 -19.64
C ARG A 36 -6.77 -29.03 -18.53
N GLN A 37 -7.81 -28.22 -18.55
CA GLN A 37 -8.05 -27.23 -17.50
C GLN A 37 -8.30 -27.91 -16.14
N LEU A 38 -9.11 -28.98 -16.08
CA LEU A 38 -9.32 -29.74 -14.84
C LEU A 38 -8.04 -30.38 -14.32
N ALA A 39 -7.21 -30.94 -15.21
CA ALA A 39 -5.91 -31.48 -14.83
C ALA A 39 -4.98 -30.39 -14.26
N TYR A 40 -4.96 -29.20 -14.86
CA TYR A 40 -4.28 -28.03 -14.32
C TYR A 40 -4.77 -27.67 -12.91
N ARG A 41 -6.09 -27.71 -12.67
CA ARG A 41 -6.68 -27.41 -11.35
C ARG A 41 -6.32 -28.45 -10.29
N GLU A 42 -6.19 -29.71 -10.69
CA GLU A 42 -5.76 -30.78 -9.80
C GLU A 42 -4.29 -30.64 -9.41
N GLU A 43 -3.40 -30.33 -10.36
CA GLU A 43 -2.00 -30.01 -10.05
C GLU A 43 -1.90 -28.78 -9.12
N ASN A 44 -2.70 -27.75 -9.40
CA ASN A 44 -2.74 -26.54 -8.60
C ASN A 44 -3.12 -26.79 -7.13
N ARG A 45 -3.94 -27.82 -6.85
CA ARG A 45 -4.30 -28.21 -5.48
C ARG A 45 -3.09 -28.58 -4.63
N GLY A 46 -2.08 -29.20 -5.26
CA GLY A 46 -0.80 -29.49 -4.61
C GLY A 46 -0.05 -28.22 -4.22
N ARG A 47 -0.03 -27.21 -5.11
CA ARG A 47 0.57 -25.90 -4.82
C ARG A 47 -0.19 -25.15 -3.73
N ALA A 48 -1.52 -25.13 -3.81
CA ALA A 48 -2.38 -24.46 -2.84
C ALA A 48 -2.21 -25.02 -1.42
N SER A 49 -1.98 -26.33 -1.29
CA SER A 49 -1.68 -26.97 0.00
C SER A 49 -0.27 -26.68 0.53
N GLN A 50 0.67 -26.31 -0.33
CA GLN A 50 2.07 -26.02 0.02
C GLN A 50 2.35 -24.52 0.17
N PHE A 51 1.42 -23.67 -0.26
CA PHE A 51 1.59 -22.23 -0.31
C PHE A 51 1.86 -21.64 1.08
N ARG A 52 2.95 -20.86 1.20
CA ARG A 52 3.37 -20.17 2.41
C ARG A 52 3.31 -18.67 2.19
N THR A 53 2.29 -18.03 2.76
CA THR A 53 2.16 -16.57 2.66
C THR A 53 3.30 -15.89 3.42
N THR A 54 4.18 -15.19 2.70
CA THR A 54 5.23 -14.32 3.27
C THR A 54 4.81 -12.85 3.28
N ARG A 55 4.05 -12.42 2.26
CA ARG A 55 3.44 -11.08 2.19
C ARG A 55 1.97 -11.16 1.75
N SER A 56 1.16 -10.22 2.25
CA SER A 56 -0.27 -10.15 1.98
C SER A 56 -0.68 -8.70 1.77
N TYR A 57 -1.39 -8.44 0.67
CA TYR A 57 -1.90 -7.11 0.31
C TYR A 57 -3.40 -7.17 0.00
N GLY A 58 -4.12 -6.09 0.28
CA GLY A 58 -5.58 -6.03 0.13
C GLY A 58 -6.35 -6.41 1.41
N GLU A 59 -7.67 -6.19 1.39
CA GLU A 59 -8.54 -6.40 2.55
C GLU A 59 -9.43 -7.65 2.41
N ASP A 60 -10.45 -7.58 1.56
CA ASP A 60 -11.36 -8.72 1.29
C ASP A 60 -10.76 -9.66 0.24
N CYS A 61 -10.48 -9.14 -0.96
CA CYS A 61 -9.71 -9.85 -1.96
C CYS A 61 -8.23 -9.49 -1.79
N LYS A 62 -7.41 -10.51 -1.61
CA LYS A 62 -5.99 -10.37 -1.28
C LYS A 62 -5.10 -10.87 -2.38
N VAL A 63 -3.99 -10.17 -2.57
CA VAL A 63 -2.81 -10.69 -3.28
C VAL A 63 -1.87 -11.25 -2.23
N LEU A 64 -1.61 -12.55 -2.31
CA LEU A 64 -0.68 -13.25 -1.42
C LEU A 64 0.58 -13.61 -2.20
N LEU A 65 1.73 -13.39 -1.57
CA LEU A 65 3.03 -13.77 -2.11
C LEU A 65 3.63 -14.87 -1.23
N ASP A 66 4.24 -15.84 -1.89
CA ASP A 66 5.12 -16.84 -1.31
C ASP A 66 6.51 -16.65 -1.92
N GLU A 67 7.38 -15.96 -1.20
CA GLU A 67 8.73 -15.65 -1.68
C GLU A 67 9.68 -16.85 -1.62
N GLU A 68 9.37 -17.88 -0.85
CA GLU A 68 10.18 -19.10 -0.74
C GLU A 68 10.02 -19.94 -2.02
N HIS A 69 8.77 -20.19 -2.43
CA HIS A 69 8.47 -20.90 -3.68
C HIS A 69 8.47 -19.99 -4.91
N ARG A 70 8.49 -18.67 -4.71
CA ARG A 70 8.27 -17.63 -5.74
C ARG A 70 6.92 -17.81 -6.43
N TRP A 71 5.88 -17.97 -5.64
CA TRP A 71 4.51 -18.06 -6.10
C TRP A 71 3.68 -16.85 -5.66
N PHE A 72 2.57 -16.62 -6.36
CA PHE A 72 1.55 -15.69 -5.92
C PHE A 72 0.15 -16.23 -6.21
N THR A 73 -0.84 -15.66 -5.52
CA THR A 73 -2.25 -15.94 -5.77
C THR A 73 -3.10 -14.71 -5.45
N VAL A 74 -4.27 -14.63 -6.08
CA VAL A 74 -5.32 -13.66 -5.77
C VAL A 74 -6.54 -14.40 -5.24
N THR A 75 -7.02 -14.08 -4.05
CA THR A 75 -8.11 -14.82 -3.42
C THR A 75 -8.84 -14.06 -2.32
N ARG A 76 -10.10 -14.40 -2.10
CA ARG A 76 -10.86 -14.03 -0.89
C ARG A 76 -10.85 -15.13 0.18
N ALA A 77 -10.45 -16.34 -0.20
CA ALA A 77 -10.50 -17.49 0.67
C ALA A 77 -9.40 -17.43 1.73
N ARG A 78 -9.73 -17.90 2.94
CA ARG A 78 -8.76 -18.03 4.04
C ARG A 78 -8.04 -19.38 3.99
N ASP A 79 -8.75 -20.44 3.62
CA ASP A 79 -8.19 -21.77 3.42
C ASP A 79 -7.87 -21.96 1.93
N LEU A 80 -6.59 -21.94 1.60
CA LEU A 80 -6.13 -22.09 0.22
C LEU A 80 -6.23 -23.55 -0.25
N ALA A 81 -6.05 -24.53 0.64
CA ALA A 81 -6.08 -25.94 0.27
C ALA A 81 -7.48 -26.39 -0.13
N ASP A 82 -8.50 -25.92 0.59
CA ASP A 82 -9.90 -26.19 0.27
C ASP A 82 -10.39 -25.38 -0.95
N ALA A 83 -10.17 -24.06 -0.93
CA ALA A 83 -10.65 -23.19 -2.01
C ALA A 83 -9.89 -23.36 -3.33
N ASN A 84 -8.65 -23.85 -3.26
CA ASN A 84 -7.76 -24.08 -4.40
C ASN A 84 -7.67 -22.85 -5.33
N PRO A 85 -7.32 -21.62 -4.88
CA PRO A 85 -7.17 -20.49 -5.81
C PRO A 85 -5.98 -20.73 -6.75
N ASP A 86 -5.94 -20.08 -7.91
CA ASP A 86 -4.85 -20.30 -8.88
C ASP A 86 -3.52 -19.77 -8.33
N ILE A 87 -2.59 -20.71 -8.07
CA ILE A 87 -1.24 -20.45 -7.58
C ILE A 87 -0.30 -20.41 -8.78
N LEU A 88 0.17 -19.22 -9.10
CA LEU A 88 1.04 -19.00 -10.25
C LEU A 88 2.49 -18.77 -9.82
N ASP A 89 3.42 -19.17 -10.69
CA ASP A 89 4.82 -18.77 -10.54
C ASP A 89 4.95 -17.27 -10.80
N CYS A 90 5.77 -16.58 -10.01
CA CYS A 90 5.99 -15.14 -10.16
C CYS A 90 6.54 -14.76 -11.54
N THR A 91 7.21 -15.68 -12.26
CA THR A 91 7.63 -15.46 -13.65
C THR A 91 6.46 -15.34 -14.63
N ALA A 92 5.26 -15.80 -14.26
CA ALA A 92 4.06 -15.62 -15.07
C ALA A 92 3.57 -14.16 -15.07
N LEU A 93 3.98 -13.32 -14.13
CA LEU A 93 3.57 -11.92 -14.08
C LEU A 93 4.13 -11.14 -15.30
N THR A 94 3.22 -10.47 -16.01
CA THR A 94 3.56 -9.61 -17.16
C THR A 94 3.25 -8.14 -16.89
N GLY A 95 2.37 -7.83 -15.94
CA GLY A 95 2.06 -6.46 -15.54
C GLY A 95 1.08 -6.37 -14.36
N CYS A 96 0.97 -5.18 -13.77
CA CYS A 96 -0.06 -4.86 -12.79
C CYS A 96 -0.45 -3.38 -12.93
N ARG A 97 -1.75 -3.09 -12.98
CA ARG A 97 -2.28 -1.72 -12.99
C ARG A 97 -3.48 -1.59 -12.07
N VAL A 98 -3.78 -0.35 -11.70
CA VAL A 98 -4.94 0.03 -10.90
C VAL A 98 -5.81 0.92 -11.75
N ASP A 99 -7.04 0.50 -11.97
CA ASP A 99 -8.07 1.27 -12.65
C ASP A 99 -9.02 1.83 -11.60
N ILE A 100 -9.41 3.10 -11.77
CA ILE A 100 -10.41 3.75 -10.92
C ILE A 100 -11.61 4.05 -11.80
N ASP A 101 -12.72 3.36 -11.54
CA ASP A 101 -14.00 3.67 -12.16
C ASP A 101 -14.66 4.81 -11.38
N GLU A 102 -14.99 5.89 -12.09
CA GLU A 102 -15.62 7.08 -11.53
C GLU A 102 -17.01 7.20 -12.13
N SER A 103 -18.02 7.15 -11.27
CA SER A 103 -19.39 7.48 -11.62
C SER A 103 -19.78 8.81 -11.00
N ARG A 104 -20.51 9.64 -11.77
CA ARG A 104 -20.96 10.97 -11.36
C ARG A 104 -22.43 11.15 -11.64
N THR A 105 -23.19 11.56 -10.63
CA THR A 105 -24.64 11.80 -10.73
C THR A 105 -24.96 13.24 -10.33
N GLU A 106 -25.73 13.96 -11.15
CA GLU A 106 -26.20 15.30 -10.78
C GLU A 106 -27.31 15.20 -9.73
N GLN A 107 -27.15 15.93 -8.62
CA GLN A 107 -28.23 16.13 -7.68
C GLN A 107 -29.23 17.13 -8.26
N LYS A 108 -30.52 16.85 -8.10
CA LYS A 108 -31.61 17.74 -8.48
C LYS A 108 -32.49 18.05 -7.27
N ARG A 109 -33.15 19.21 -7.30
CA ARG A 109 -34.18 19.59 -6.32
C ARG A 109 -35.55 19.50 -6.95
N GLU A 110 -36.56 19.17 -6.15
CA GLU A 110 -37.95 19.31 -6.58
C GLU A 110 -38.34 20.80 -6.62
N GLY A 111 -38.87 21.25 -7.75
CA GLY A 111 -39.41 22.58 -7.94
C GLY A 111 -40.82 22.72 -7.37
N PRO A 112 -41.36 23.96 -7.28
CA PRO A 112 -42.72 24.19 -6.80
C PRO A 112 -43.82 23.48 -7.60
N ASP A 113 -43.53 23.05 -8.83
CA ASP A 113 -44.40 22.30 -9.71
C ASP A 113 -44.20 20.77 -9.65
N GLY A 114 -43.43 20.28 -8.66
CA GLY A 114 -43.13 18.86 -8.49
C GLY A 114 -42.13 18.29 -9.49
N LYS A 115 -41.53 19.14 -10.35
CA LYS A 115 -40.53 18.69 -11.33
C LYS A 115 -39.12 18.78 -10.76
N GLU A 116 -38.28 17.81 -11.12
CA GLU A 116 -36.86 17.89 -10.82
C GLU A 116 -36.19 19.02 -11.61
N VAL A 117 -35.53 19.93 -10.91
CA VAL A 117 -34.72 21.00 -11.49
C VAL A 117 -33.30 20.95 -10.95
N SER A 118 -32.32 21.24 -11.80
CA SER A 118 -30.91 21.33 -11.41
C SER A 118 -30.67 22.43 -10.37
N TYR A 119 -29.70 22.21 -9.49
CA TYR A 119 -29.18 23.29 -8.65
C TYR A 119 -28.42 24.31 -9.50
N ASN A 120 -28.34 25.56 -9.04
CA ASN A 120 -27.48 26.59 -9.63
C ASN A 120 -26.55 27.16 -8.54
N PRO A 121 -25.24 26.86 -8.57
CA PRO A 121 -24.55 25.99 -9.54
C PRO A 121 -24.97 24.51 -9.41
N PRO A 122 -24.83 23.69 -10.49
CA PRO A 122 -25.10 22.26 -10.45
C PRO A 122 -24.28 21.54 -9.38
N ARG A 123 -24.88 20.53 -8.76
CA ARG A 123 -24.28 19.73 -7.70
C ARG A 123 -24.15 18.30 -8.17
N TYR A 124 -23.03 17.66 -7.85
CA TYR A 124 -22.75 16.29 -8.26
C TYR A 124 -22.33 15.43 -7.07
N GLU A 125 -22.76 14.19 -7.08
CA GLU A 125 -22.24 13.12 -6.23
C GLU A 125 -21.31 12.26 -7.07
N TYR A 126 -20.22 11.81 -6.44
CA TYR A 126 -19.23 10.96 -7.06
C TYR A 126 -19.18 9.63 -6.32
N SER A 127 -19.02 8.53 -7.06
CA SER A 127 -18.72 7.22 -6.50
C SER A 127 -17.52 6.60 -7.22
N TYR A 128 -16.58 6.05 -6.46
CA TYR A 128 -15.35 5.50 -6.98
C TYR A 128 -15.21 4.01 -6.65
N ASP A 129 -14.84 3.22 -7.65
CA ASP A 129 -14.48 1.81 -7.53
C ASP A 129 -13.05 1.58 -8.01
N PHE A 130 -12.27 0.86 -7.19
CA PHE A 130 -10.86 0.61 -7.42
C PHE A 130 -10.70 -0.84 -7.87
N GLU A 131 -10.13 -1.05 -9.04
CA GLU A 131 -9.90 -2.36 -9.61
C GLU A 131 -8.42 -2.58 -9.83
N VAL A 132 -7.90 -3.69 -9.31
CA VAL A 132 -6.54 -4.14 -9.62
C VAL A 132 -6.64 -5.15 -10.77
N ILE A 133 -5.81 -4.93 -11.78
CA ILE A 133 -5.71 -5.80 -12.96
C ILE A 133 -4.27 -6.30 -13.02
N ILE A 134 -4.09 -7.59 -12.76
CA ILE A 134 -2.81 -8.27 -12.85
C ILE A 134 -2.78 -9.04 -14.16
N SER A 135 -1.86 -8.68 -15.05
CA SER A 135 -1.65 -9.38 -16.31
C SER A 135 -0.66 -10.52 -16.10
N VAL A 136 -0.97 -11.69 -16.67
CA VAL A 136 -0.19 -12.91 -16.53
C VAL A 136 -0.03 -13.63 -17.86
N ASN A 137 1.00 -14.46 -17.97
CA ASN A 137 1.17 -15.44 -19.03
C ASN A 137 0.69 -16.81 -18.53
N ASN A 138 -0.56 -17.17 -18.82
CA ASN A 138 -1.16 -18.46 -18.45
C ASN A 138 -1.99 -19.00 -19.63
N PRO A 139 -2.00 -20.33 -19.89
CA PRO A 139 -2.72 -20.90 -21.03
C PRO A 139 -4.24 -20.74 -20.99
N TYR A 140 -4.84 -20.37 -19.84
CA TYR A 140 -6.29 -20.29 -19.68
C TYR A 140 -6.83 -18.87 -19.46
N PHE A 141 -5.99 -17.92 -19.09
CA PHE A 141 -6.41 -16.53 -18.83
C PHE A 141 -5.21 -15.59 -18.86
N ASP A 142 -5.44 -14.35 -19.30
CA ASP A 142 -4.39 -13.34 -19.43
C ASP A 142 -4.41 -12.31 -18.29
N GLU A 143 -5.52 -12.22 -17.55
CA GLU A 143 -5.70 -11.22 -16.50
C GLU A 143 -6.45 -11.77 -15.28
N MET A 144 -6.01 -11.37 -14.09
CA MET A 144 -6.77 -11.46 -12.85
C MET A 144 -7.26 -10.06 -12.48
N LYS A 145 -8.56 -9.81 -12.66
CA LYS A 145 -9.21 -8.53 -12.37
C LYS A 145 -10.08 -8.64 -11.12
N PHE A 146 -9.79 -7.85 -10.10
CA PHE A 146 -10.59 -7.83 -8.87
C PHE A 146 -10.74 -6.42 -8.31
N ARG A 147 -11.88 -6.22 -7.64
CA ARG A 147 -12.20 -4.97 -6.95
C ARG A 147 -11.52 -4.93 -5.58
N LEU A 148 -10.85 -3.83 -5.29
CA LEU A 148 -10.10 -3.62 -4.06
C LEU A 148 -10.97 -3.12 -2.91
N ASN A 149 -11.94 -2.24 -3.21
CA ASN A 149 -12.88 -1.68 -2.23
C ASN A 149 -14.15 -2.55 -2.09
N ASN A 150 -14.58 -2.80 -0.85
CA ASN A 150 -15.78 -3.63 -0.58
C ASN A 150 -17.10 -2.96 -0.99
N SER A 151 -17.13 -1.63 -0.93
CA SER A 151 -18.25 -0.77 -1.32
C SER A 151 -17.71 0.49 -1.99
N SER A 152 -18.52 1.11 -2.86
CA SER A 152 -18.08 2.29 -3.60
C SER A 152 -17.76 3.42 -2.64
N VAL A 153 -16.69 4.15 -2.92
CA VAL A 153 -16.34 5.33 -2.12
C VAL A 153 -17.20 6.48 -2.60
N TYR A 154 -18.20 6.86 -1.80
CA TYR A 154 -19.09 7.97 -2.12
C TYR A 154 -18.49 9.28 -1.60
N ILE A 155 -18.47 10.30 -2.46
CA ILE A 155 -18.04 11.63 -2.09
C ILE A 155 -19.03 12.67 -2.59
N GLU A 156 -19.60 13.40 -1.64
CA GLU A 156 -20.37 14.61 -1.88
C GLU A 156 -19.47 15.82 -1.61
N PRO A 157 -19.07 16.59 -2.64
CA PRO A 157 -18.28 17.79 -2.43
C PRO A 157 -19.04 18.77 -1.52
N GLN A 158 -18.44 19.12 -0.38
CA GLN A 158 -18.99 20.17 0.47
C GLN A 158 -18.93 21.50 -0.29
N ASN A 159 -20.10 22.04 -0.65
CA ASN A 159 -20.20 23.35 -1.28
C ASN A 159 -19.76 24.44 -0.28
N THR A 160 -18.51 24.86 -0.35
CA THR A 160 -17.95 25.95 0.46
C THR A 160 -18.53 27.34 0.09
N MET A 161 -19.50 27.43 -0.82
CA MET A 161 -20.17 28.68 -1.21
C MET A 161 -21.37 29.08 -0.34
N GLN A 162 -21.62 28.43 0.81
CA GLN A 162 -22.68 28.86 1.74
C GLN A 162 -22.20 28.99 3.19
N ARG A 163 -21.33 29.96 3.44
CA ARG A 163 -21.44 30.75 4.68
C ARG A 163 -21.60 32.21 4.31
N PRO A 164 -22.82 32.77 4.39
CA PRO A 164 -22.95 34.21 4.51
C PRO A 164 -22.21 34.60 5.80
N MET A 165 -21.16 35.42 5.68
CA MET A 165 -20.63 36.20 6.81
C MET A 165 -21.72 37.22 7.20
N MET A 166 -22.80 36.76 7.83
CA MET A 166 -23.78 37.63 8.47
C MET A 166 -23.36 37.83 9.92
N GLY A 167 -22.99 39.08 10.26
CA GLY A 167 -23.15 39.60 11.61
C GLY A 167 -21.89 39.80 12.45
N GLN A 168 -20.89 40.54 11.98
CA GLN A 168 -20.08 41.37 12.86
C GLN A 168 -20.47 42.85 12.70
N GLN A 169 -21.75 43.15 12.94
CA GLN A 169 -22.18 44.51 13.31
C GLN A 169 -22.12 44.60 14.84
N GLY A 170 -20.90 44.81 15.35
CA GLY A 170 -20.70 45.37 16.68
C GLY A 170 -21.11 46.84 16.66
N MET A 171 -22.07 47.19 17.50
CA MET A 171 -22.79 48.45 17.55
C MET A 171 -21.89 49.71 17.50
N MET A 172 -22.10 50.54 16.47
CA MET A 172 -21.82 51.98 16.53
C MET A 172 -22.96 52.68 17.27
N GLY A 173 -22.82 52.81 18.59
CA GLY A 173 -23.62 53.68 19.43
C GLY A 173 -22.75 54.80 20.01
N GLN A 174 -22.81 55.99 19.41
CA GLN A 174 -22.17 57.19 19.93
C GLN A 174 -22.87 57.65 21.23
N ARG A 175 -22.09 58.10 22.23
CA ARG A 175 -22.42 59.25 23.09
C ARG A 175 -21.21 59.72 23.94
N PRO A 176 -21.10 61.03 24.28
CA PRO A 176 -19.87 61.66 24.78
C PRO A 176 -19.78 61.81 26.31
N MET A 177 -18.54 62.06 26.76
CA MET A 177 -17.99 62.23 28.12
C MET A 177 -18.75 63.14 29.10
N ALA A 178 -18.77 62.74 30.39
CA ALA A 178 -18.73 63.65 31.56
C ALA A 178 -18.38 62.93 32.88
N GLY A 179 -17.45 63.49 33.68
CA GLY A 179 -17.45 63.38 35.16
C GLY A 179 -16.40 62.49 35.85
N ARG A 180 -15.38 63.13 36.47
CA ARG A 180 -14.51 62.64 37.58
C ARG A 180 -15.18 62.99 38.95
N PRO A 181 -14.69 62.65 40.18
CA PRO A 181 -13.42 62.01 40.60
C PRO A 181 -13.42 61.00 41.81
N GLN A 182 -12.23 60.40 42.04
CA GLN A 182 -11.61 59.87 43.31
C GLN A 182 -12.27 58.67 44.03
N SER A 183 -11.59 57.62 44.52
CA SER A 183 -10.37 57.55 45.37
C SER A 183 -9.95 56.07 45.60
N GLY A 184 -8.68 55.81 46.00
CA GLY A 184 -8.26 54.54 46.63
C GLY A 184 -6.85 54.04 46.24
N MET A 185 -5.91 54.08 47.20
CA MET A 185 -4.46 53.76 47.08
C MET A 185 -4.08 52.28 47.20
N ALA A 186 -2.89 51.93 46.65
CA ALA A 186 -1.78 51.10 47.20
C ALA A 186 -1.14 50.25 46.07
N GLY A 187 0.11 50.52 45.63
CA GLY A 187 1.36 49.93 46.15
C GLY A 187 1.62 48.55 45.49
N GLN A 188 2.72 48.17 44.85
CA GLN A 188 4.13 48.58 44.81
C GLN A 188 4.75 48.05 43.49
N ARG A 189 5.87 48.65 43.07
CA ARG A 189 6.82 48.10 42.09
C ARG A 189 8.11 47.71 42.82
N PRO A 190 8.94 46.83 42.22
CA PRO A 190 10.31 47.26 42.00
C PRO A 190 10.78 47.05 40.56
N MET A 191 11.56 48.02 40.05
CA MET A 191 12.48 47.84 38.92
C MET A 191 13.88 47.54 39.49
N MET A 192 14.67 46.69 38.81
CA MET A 192 16.13 46.78 38.93
C MET A 192 16.87 46.32 37.66
N ASN A 193 17.72 47.24 37.19
CA ASN A 193 18.99 47.12 36.46
C ASN A 193 19.15 46.21 35.22
N GLN A 194 19.36 46.87 34.08
CA GLN A 194 20.36 46.48 33.07
C GLN A 194 21.50 47.50 33.07
N PRO A 195 22.77 47.08 32.92
CA PRO A 195 23.83 47.90 32.37
C PRO A 195 24.24 47.42 30.97
N GLY A 196 24.67 48.37 30.15
CA GLY A 196 24.92 48.22 28.73
C GLY A 196 26.37 47.89 28.32
N MET A 197 26.50 47.79 26.98
CA MET A 197 27.67 48.04 26.12
C MET A 197 28.87 47.09 26.14
N ASN A 198 29.20 46.52 24.98
CA ASN A 198 30.37 46.99 24.20
C ASN A 198 30.39 46.44 22.76
N GLN A 199 30.81 47.29 21.82
CA GLN A 199 31.06 46.98 20.41
C GLN A 199 32.58 46.94 20.10
N ARG A 200 32.92 46.19 19.02
CA ARG A 200 34.07 46.26 18.07
C ARG A 200 35.07 45.06 18.10
N PRO A 201 35.84 44.77 17.02
CA PRO A 201 35.38 44.19 15.73
C PRO A 201 36.35 43.15 15.07
N MET A 202 35.94 42.61 13.90
CA MET A 202 36.72 42.02 12.77
C MET A 202 37.37 40.62 12.91
N ALA A 203 36.94 39.65 12.08
CA ALA A 203 37.57 39.32 10.77
C ALA A 203 37.17 37.92 10.23
N GLY A 204 36.64 37.88 8.99
CA GLY A 204 36.97 36.87 7.97
C GLY A 204 36.27 35.50 7.97
N ARG A 205 35.38 35.28 6.99
CA ARG A 205 35.44 34.26 5.89
C ARG A 205 34.04 33.85 5.39
N PRO A 206 33.91 33.32 4.16
CA PRO A 206 32.89 33.78 3.23
C PRO A 206 31.74 32.79 3.01
N GLN A 207 30.63 33.39 2.60
CA GLN A 207 29.56 32.91 1.73
C GLN A 207 29.80 31.57 1.01
N SER A 208 28.99 30.56 1.37
CA SER A 208 28.61 29.41 0.55
C SER A 208 27.09 29.25 0.75
N GLY A 209 26.24 29.01 -0.23
CA GLY A 209 26.39 28.55 -1.60
C GLY A 209 25.05 27.87 -1.87
N MET A 210 24.16 28.54 -2.59
CA MET A 210 22.91 27.95 -3.06
C MET A 210 23.24 26.78 -3.98
N THR A 211 23.20 25.56 -3.45
CA THR A 211 23.17 24.35 -4.25
C THR A 211 21.82 23.70 -4.07
N GLN A 212 21.06 23.77 -5.16
CA GLN A 212 19.77 23.17 -5.35
C GLN A 212 19.82 21.67 -5.03
N ARG A 213 18.82 21.20 -4.30
CA ARG A 213 18.43 19.79 -4.32
C ARG A 213 17.38 19.61 -5.43
N PRO A 214 17.56 18.67 -6.38
CA PRO A 214 16.53 18.39 -7.36
C PRO A 214 15.36 17.69 -6.66
N MET A 215 14.17 18.31 -6.71
CA MET A 215 12.90 17.64 -6.48
C MET A 215 12.65 16.68 -7.65
N MET A 216 13.18 15.46 -7.58
CA MET A 216 12.72 14.35 -8.41
C MET A 216 11.64 13.59 -7.66
N GLY A 217 10.40 13.79 -8.09
CA GLY A 217 9.22 13.09 -7.60
C GLY A 217 7.96 13.46 -8.37
N GLN A 218 8.10 13.92 -9.61
CA GLN A 218 7.00 14.08 -10.54
C GLN A 218 7.02 12.87 -11.47
N ILE A 219 6.57 11.73 -10.95
CA ILE A 219 6.19 10.61 -11.81
C ILE A 219 4.80 10.89 -12.34
N ASN A 220 4.77 11.04 -13.65
CA ASN A 220 3.63 11.27 -14.52
C ASN A 220 2.39 10.48 -14.09
N SER A 221 1.40 11.19 -13.59
CA SER A 221 0.00 10.76 -13.60
C SER A 221 -0.44 10.71 -15.07
N VAL A 222 -0.17 9.60 -15.73
CA VAL A 222 -0.60 9.35 -17.10
C VAL A 222 -2.13 9.23 -17.10
N GLY A 223 -2.79 10.32 -17.49
CA GLY A 223 -4.08 10.31 -18.18
C GLY A 223 -5.32 10.12 -17.31
N ARG A 224 -5.82 11.19 -16.69
CA ARG A 224 -7.27 11.48 -16.57
C ARG A 224 -7.50 12.91 -16.07
N MET A 225 -7.34 13.89 -16.95
CA MET A 225 -8.03 15.18 -16.79
C MET A 225 -9.41 15.03 -17.44
N ASN A 226 -10.36 14.39 -16.75
CA ASN A 226 -11.76 14.53 -17.08
C ASN A 226 -12.38 15.49 -16.07
N THR A 227 -12.64 16.73 -16.51
CA THR A 227 -13.67 17.67 -16.03
C THR A 227 -14.30 17.35 -14.66
N MET A 228 -13.51 17.47 -13.59
CA MET A 228 -14.07 17.62 -12.25
C MET A 228 -14.74 18.99 -12.19
N ALA A 229 -15.92 19.06 -11.56
CA ALA A 229 -16.54 20.34 -11.25
C ALA A 229 -15.50 21.23 -10.56
N ALA A 230 -15.30 22.44 -11.06
CA ALA A 230 -14.22 23.32 -10.64
C ALA A 230 -14.15 23.40 -9.10
N GLY A 231 -13.12 22.77 -8.51
CA GLY A 231 -12.82 22.87 -7.08
C GLY A 231 -12.98 21.61 -6.21
N PHE A 232 -13.37 20.45 -6.74
CA PHE A 232 -13.37 19.20 -5.97
C PHE A 232 -12.15 18.33 -6.29
N ASP A 233 -11.44 17.88 -5.26
CA ASP A 233 -10.33 16.93 -5.34
C ASP A 233 -10.67 15.67 -4.51
N PRO A 234 -10.83 14.48 -5.13
CA PRO A 234 -11.14 13.24 -4.42
C PRO A 234 -10.04 12.83 -3.43
N GLU A 235 -8.80 13.31 -3.60
CA GLU A 235 -7.69 13.08 -2.67
C GLU A 235 -7.95 13.71 -1.28
N SER A 236 -8.88 14.66 -1.18
CA SER A 236 -9.33 15.19 0.12
C SER A 236 -10.04 14.12 0.97
N ASN A 237 -10.63 13.10 0.35
CA ASN A 237 -11.31 12.01 1.03
C ASN A 237 -10.29 10.93 1.50
N ARG A 238 -10.36 10.58 2.79
CA ARG A 238 -9.44 9.58 3.39
C ARG A 238 -9.61 8.18 2.81
N GLU A 239 -10.84 7.77 2.51
CA GLU A 239 -11.14 6.44 2.00
C GLU A 239 -10.68 6.28 0.54
N TYR A 240 -10.89 7.32 -0.28
CA TYR A 240 -10.32 7.37 -1.63
C TYR A 240 -8.79 7.19 -1.60
N ARG A 241 -8.09 7.97 -0.77
CA ARG A 241 -6.64 7.86 -0.60
C ARG A 241 -6.20 6.48 -0.14
N LYS A 242 -6.89 5.91 0.86
CA LYS A 242 -6.61 4.57 1.37
C LYS A 242 -6.60 3.53 0.25
N TYR A 243 -7.64 3.48 -0.59
CA TYR A 243 -7.69 2.48 -1.67
C TYR A 243 -6.73 2.79 -2.82
N ARG A 244 -6.49 4.07 -3.13
CA ARG A 244 -5.48 4.46 -4.11
C ARG A 244 -4.08 4.02 -3.68
N GLU A 245 -3.70 4.33 -2.44
CA GLU A 245 -2.43 3.93 -1.84
C GLU A 245 -2.28 2.40 -1.77
N MET A 246 -3.34 1.68 -1.39
CA MET A 246 -3.34 0.21 -1.34
C MET A 246 -3.18 -0.41 -2.73
N GLY A 247 -3.81 0.16 -3.77
CA GLY A 247 -3.60 -0.28 -5.15
C GLY A 247 -2.17 -0.03 -5.63
N ASP A 248 -1.61 1.15 -5.31
CA ASP A 248 -0.22 1.50 -5.60
C ASP A 248 0.76 0.54 -4.90
N GLU A 249 0.47 0.17 -3.65
CA GLU A 249 1.27 -0.80 -2.88
C GLU A 249 1.28 -2.18 -3.55
N ILE A 250 0.11 -2.72 -3.92
CA ILE A 250 -0.01 -3.99 -4.64
C ILE A 250 0.80 -3.94 -5.95
N ARG A 251 0.63 -2.86 -6.74
CA ARG A 251 1.35 -2.68 -8.00
C ARG A 251 2.85 -2.67 -7.78
N ALA A 252 3.34 -1.92 -6.80
CA ALA A 252 4.76 -1.82 -6.49
C ALA A 252 5.34 -3.17 -6.05
N ALA A 253 4.63 -3.91 -5.19
CA ALA A 253 5.07 -5.22 -4.73
C ALA A 253 5.19 -6.22 -5.88
N LEU A 254 4.22 -6.27 -6.79
CA LEU A 254 4.25 -7.18 -7.94
C LEU A 254 5.31 -6.77 -8.97
N LEU A 255 5.54 -5.47 -9.19
CA LEU A 255 6.64 -4.99 -10.04
C LEU A 255 8.00 -5.40 -9.48
N GLN A 256 8.19 -5.30 -8.16
CA GLN A 256 9.42 -5.74 -7.51
C GLN A 256 9.64 -7.25 -7.67
N VAL A 257 8.59 -8.05 -7.49
CA VAL A 257 8.63 -9.50 -7.69
C VAL A 257 8.96 -9.88 -9.13
N MET A 258 8.43 -9.15 -10.11
CA MET A 258 8.77 -9.37 -11.53
C MET A 258 10.25 -9.11 -11.81
N GLU A 259 10.83 -8.06 -11.23
CA GLU A 259 12.24 -7.71 -11.41
C GLU A 259 13.16 -8.78 -10.80
N THR A 260 12.86 -9.23 -9.58
CA THR A 260 13.65 -10.27 -8.90
C THR A 260 13.54 -11.62 -9.59
N ALA A 261 12.37 -11.96 -10.13
CA ALA A 261 12.16 -13.21 -10.87
C ALA A 261 12.93 -13.25 -12.21
N ARG A 262 13.20 -12.10 -12.84
CA ARG A 262 13.91 -11.97 -14.13
C ARG A 262 15.43 -11.89 -13.99
N GLY A 263 15.98 -11.98 -12.78
CA GLY A 263 17.42 -11.95 -12.52
C GLY A 263 18.03 -10.55 -12.42
N GLY A 264 17.20 -9.51 -12.27
CA GLY A 264 17.64 -8.13 -12.05
C GLY A 264 17.87 -7.82 -10.56
N GLY A 265 19.13 -7.89 -10.11
CA GLY A 265 19.66 -6.97 -9.10
C GLY A 265 19.41 -7.22 -7.60
N THR A 266 20.49 -7.63 -6.93
CA THR A 266 20.95 -7.22 -5.58
C THR A 266 19.89 -6.85 -4.52
N VAL A 267 19.77 -7.70 -3.50
CA VAL A 267 19.21 -7.35 -2.19
C VAL A 267 20.04 -6.22 -1.59
N GLN A 268 19.60 -4.96 -1.74
CA GLN A 268 20.00 -3.87 -0.86
C GLN A 268 19.06 -3.86 0.34
N THR A 269 19.40 -4.65 1.36
CA THR A 269 18.98 -4.33 2.72
C THR A 269 19.77 -3.10 3.15
N ALA A 270 19.18 -1.92 3.01
CA ALA A 270 19.70 -0.71 3.63
C ALA A 270 19.54 -0.84 5.16
N PRO A 271 20.61 -0.81 5.97
CA PRO A 271 20.47 -0.65 7.41
C PRO A 271 20.23 0.83 7.70
N LEU A 272 19.17 1.13 8.45
CA LEU A 272 18.98 2.39 9.15
C LEU A 272 20.19 2.64 10.07
N GLN A 273 21.05 3.59 9.72
CA GLN A 273 22.07 4.13 10.62
C GLN A 273 21.48 5.32 11.37
N GLN A 274 21.31 5.18 12.69
CA GLN A 274 21.32 6.30 13.62
C GLN A 274 22.75 6.43 14.17
N GLU A 275 23.35 7.58 13.94
CA GLU A 275 24.65 7.96 14.48
C GLU A 275 24.54 8.41 15.95
N ALA A 276 25.38 7.85 16.81
CA ALA A 276 25.94 8.51 18.00
C ALA A 276 27.36 7.94 18.28
N PRO A 277 28.31 8.73 18.82
CA PRO A 277 29.70 8.70 18.35
C PRO A 277 30.71 7.94 19.24
N MET A 278 31.75 7.44 18.57
CA MET A 278 33.15 7.20 18.97
C MET A 278 33.50 6.66 20.38
N GLN A 279 34.26 5.55 20.42
CA GLN A 279 35.73 5.61 20.52
C GLN A 279 36.41 4.24 20.32
N GLN A 280 37.40 4.24 19.41
CA GLN A 280 38.70 3.50 19.38
C GLN A 280 38.64 1.95 19.43
N GLN A 281 38.67 1.26 18.29
CA GLN A 281 39.86 0.86 17.48
C GLN A 281 40.54 -0.40 18.05
N GLU A 282 40.39 -1.55 17.37
CA GLU A 282 41.46 -2.51 16.99
C GLU A 282 40.94 -3.54 15.95
N THR A 283 41.60 -3.53 14.78
CA THR A 283 42.01 -4.62 13.87
C THR A 283 41.16 -5.89 13.60
N PHE A 284 41.07 -6.21 12.30
CA PHE A 284 40.46 -7.40 11.68
C PHE A 284 41.14 -8.76 12.00
N ALA A 285 40.31 -9.82 12.09
CA ALA A 285 40.35 -11.12 11.34
C ALA A 285 39.94 -12.34 12.23
N PRO A 286 39.75 -13.56 11.66
CA PRO A 286 38.62 -14.08 10.88
C PRO A 286 37.83 -15.18 11.65
N ALA A 287 36.86 -15.83 10.99
CA ALA A 287 36.08 -16.95 11.53
C ALA A 287 36.97 -18.06 12.16
N PRO A 288 36.54 -18.73 13.25
CA PRO A 288 37.37 -19.76 13.89
C PRO A 288 37.52 -20.99 12.99
N ALA A 289 38.77 -21.38 12.80
CA ALA A 289 39.21 -22.58 12.10
C ALA A 289 38.67 -23.86 12.77
N ALA A 290 38.54 -24.92 11.96
CA ALA A 290 38.25 -26.27 12.42
C ALA A 290 39.23 -26.68 13.53
N ALA A 291 38.70 -27.07 14.69
CA ALA A 291 39.50 -27.47 15.83
C ALA A 291 40.04 -28.89 15.60
N GLY A 292 41.36 -29.07 15.65
CA GLY A 292 41.99 -30.38 15.44
C GLY A 292 41.69 -31.40 16.56
N PRO A 293 42.11 -32.67 16.36
CA PRO A 293 41.82 -33.78 17.28
C PRO A 293 42.21 -33.48 18.72
N TRP A 294 41.36 -33.89 19.67
CA TRP A 294 41.58 -33.79 21.11
C TRP A 294 41.11 -35.04 21.85
N THR A 295 41.78 -35.36 22.95
CA THR A 295 41.42 -36.48 23.81
C THR A 295 40.52 -35.99 24.94
N CYS A 296 39.36 -36.62 25.12
CA CYS A 296 38.39 -36.25 26.13
C CYS A 296 38.93 -36.52 27.55
N PRO A 297 38.99 -35.51 28.45
CA PRO A 297 39.49 -35.72 29.81
C PRO A 297 38.52 -36.54 30.67
N ALA A 298 37.25 -36.66 30.28
CA ALA A 298 36.25 -37.41 31.04
C ALA A 298 36.26 -38.93 30.73
N CYS A 299 36.64 -39.33 29.51
CA CYS A 299 36.57 -40.75 29.11
C CYS A 299 37.77 -41.25 28.27
N GLY A 300 38.70 -40.39 27.88
CA GLY A 300 39.88 -40.74 27.09
C GLY A 300 39.66 -40.93 25.59
N GLY A 301 38.44 -40.71 25.06
CA GLY A 301 38.16 -40.85 23.62
C GLY A 301 38.76 -39.71 22.77
N GLN A 302 39.19 -40.01 21.54
CA GLN A 302 39.68 -39.00 20.58
C GLN A 302 38.51 -38.39 19.78
N ASN A 303 38.49 -37.07 19.61
CA ASN A 303 37.40 -36.34 18.96
C ASN A 303 37.93 -35.15 18.15
N ASP A 304 37.27 -34.79 17.06
CA ASP A 304 37.59 -33.61 16.23
C ASP A 304 36.54 -32.49 16.36
N GLY A 305 35.40 -32.77 16.99
CA GLY A 305 34.30 -31.83 17.19
C GLY A 305 34.39 -31.00 18.47
N LYS A 306 33.38 -30.15 18.70
CA LYS A 306 33.25 -29.35 19.93
C LYS A 306 32.84 -30.15 21.17
N PHE A 307 32.29 -31.36 20.97
CA PHE A 307 31.82 -32.26 22.01
C PHE A 307 32.40 -33.66 21.80
N CYS A 308 32.58 -34.42 22.88
CA CYS A 308 33.01 -35.81 22.83
C CYS A 308 31.89 -36.70 22.29
N GLU A 309 32.14 -37.48 21.23
CA GLU A 309 31.13 -38.34 20.61
C GLU A 309 30.76 -39.55 21.49
N TYR A 310 31.65 -39.94 22.41
CA TYR A 310 31.44 -41.09 23.28
C TYR A 310 30.69 -40.77 24.58
N CYS A 311 30.76 -39.53 25.07
CA CYS A 311 30.14 -39.16 26.36
C CYS A 311 29.46 -37.79 26.39
N GLY A 312 29.50 -37.02 25.30
CA GLY A 312 28.87 -35.70 25.18
C GLY A 312 29.59 -34.56 25.90
N ALA A 313 30.70 -34.82 26.61
CA ALA A 313 31.43 -33.79 27.34
C ALA A 313 31.99 -32.73 26.37
N PRO A 314 31.84 -31.41 26.67
CA PRO A 314 32.42 -30.36 25.85
C PRO A 314 33.95 -30.41 25.90
N ARG A 315 34.60 -29.92 24.84
CA ARG A 315 36.05 -29.70 24.85
C ARG A 315 36.38 -28.67 25.93
N GLY A 316 37.08 -29.12 26.98
CA GLY A 316 37.54 -28.30 28.10
C GLY A 316 38.66 -27.34 27.71
#